data_AF-A0A239PZW4-F1
#
_entry.id   AF-A0A239PZW4-F1
#
_cell.length_a   1.000
_cell.length_b   1.000
_cell.length_c   1.000
_cell.angle_alpha   90.00
_cell.angle_beta   90.00
_cell.angle_gamma   90.00
#
_symmetry.space_group_name_H-M   'P 1'
#
loop_
_entity.id
_entity.type
_entity.pdbx_description
1 polymer ?
#
loop_
_entity_poly.entity_id
_entity_poly.type
_entity_poly.pdbx_seq_one_letter_code
_entity_poly.pdbx_strand_id
1 'polypeptide(L)'
;MKQTFRPQEGGASELSRLIARDAMEIAAVACSVRLDDLLARCRNRANVSFARQIAMYLCHVVGQMPMGEISHAFERDRTTVSYACHTIEDRRDSPIFDRQLELLEAEMRRRIAVIYARCDTPGCFSPQRRRLARRGRARRRRQEGAPEAAIVFPLRSR
;
A
#
# COMPACT_ATOMS: atom_id res chain seq x y z
N MET A 1 -4.82 18.50 -20.15
CA MET A 1 -4.35 19.33 -19.02
C MET A 1 -3.53 18.47 -18.06
N LYS A 2 -2.20 18.62 -18.05
CA LYS A 2 -1.33 17.97 -17.05
C LYS A 2 -1.25 18.91 -15.86
N GLN A 3 -2.00 18.61 -14.79
CA GLN A 3 -1.89 19.34 -13.52
C GLN A 3 -0.42 19.29 -13.07
N THR A 4 0.20 20.45 -12.97
CA THR A 4 1.52 20.64 -12.38
C THR A 4 1.40 20.38 -10.88
N PHE A 5 1.94 19.25 -10.42
CA PHE A 5 1.99 18.90 -9.01
C PHE A 5 2.78 19.98 -8.26
N ARG A 6 2.07 20.79 -7.47
CA ARG A 6 2.65 21.73 -6.51
C ARG A 6 2.60 21.03 -5.14
N PRO A 7 3.74 20.67 -4.54
CA PRO A 7 3.73 20.04 -3.22
C PRO A 7 3.12 21.04 -2.23
N GLN A 8 1.95 20.73 -1.68
CA GLN A 8 1.36 21.49 -0.59
C GLN A 8 2.21 21.23 0.68
N GLU A 9 2.49 22.27 1.47
CA GLU A 9 3.46 22.28 2.59
C GLU A 9 3.03 21.49 3.85
N GLY A 10 2.40 20.32 3.67
CA GLY A 10 2.24 19.30 4.69
C GLY A 10 3.11 18.10 4.35
N GLY A 11 4.42 18.18 4.61
CA GLY A 11 5.36 17.09 4.33
C GLY A 11 4.88 15.77 4.96
N ALA A 12 5.01 14.66 4.22
CA ALA A 12 4.71 13.35 4.77
C ALA A 12 5.50 13.14 6.08
N SER A 13 4.80 12.81 7.16
CA SER A 13 5.40 12.46 8.44
C SER A 13 6.48 11.38 8.24
N GLU A 14 7.52 11.37 9.08
CA GLU A 14 8.53 10.31 9.06
C GLU A 14 7.89 8.93 9.16
N LEU A 15 6.86 8.79 9.99
CA LEU A 15 6.04 7.59 10.10
C LEU A 15 5.41 7.21 8.74
N SER A 16 4.83 8.18 8.04
CA SER A 16 4.21 7.99 6.73
C SER A 16 5.23 7.54 5.67
N ARG A 17 6.48 8.02 5.75
CA ARG A 17 7.58 7.56 4.88
C ARG A 17 8.02 6.13 5.22
N LEU A 18 8.11 5.78 6.49
CA LEU A 18 8.44 4.41 6.93
C LEU A 18 7.37 3.41 6.47
N ILE A 19 6.09 3.75 6.65
CA ILE A 19 4.97 2.93 6.17
C ILE A 19 5.03 2.80 4.63
N ALA A 20 5.24 3.90 3.91
CA ALA A 20 5.36 3.84 2.45
C ALA A 20 6.53 2.96 1.98
N ARG A 21 7.67 3.03 2.66
CA ARG A 21 8.83 2.17 2.39
C ARG A 21 8.51 0.69 2.60
N ASP A 22 7.93 0.33 3.74
CA ASP A 22 7.55 -1.06 4.02
C ASP A 22 6.54 -1.59 3.01
N ALA A 23 5.57 -0.77 2.61
CA ALA A 23 4.62 -1.14 1.56
C ALA A 23 5.30 -1.38 0.21
N MET A 24 6.30 -0.55 -0.15
CA MET A 24 7.08 -0.74 -1.38
C MET A 24 7.94 -2.01 -1.32
N GLU A 25 8.54 -2.32 -0.17
CA GLU A 25 9.32 -3.55 0.01
C GLU A 25 8.45 -4.80 -0.13
N ILE A 26 7.28 -4.81 0.52
CA ILE A 26 6.32 -5.92 0.40
C ILE A 26 5.88 -6.09 -1.06
N ALA A 27 5.52 -4.99 -1.74
CA ALA A 27 5.08 -5.05 -3.12
C ALA A 27 6.21 -5.45 -4.08
N ALA A 28 7.46 -5.06 -3.79
CA ALA A 28 8.62 -5.41 -4.58
C ALA A 28 8.86 -6.92 -4.58
N VAL A 29 8.80 -7.54 -3.39
CA VAL A 29 8.90 -9.00 -3.23
C VAL A 29 7.76 -9.70 -3.97
N ALA A 30 6.51 -9.28 -3.75
CA ALA A 30 5.34 -9.92 -4.35
C ALA A 30 5.31 -9.86 -5.88
N CYS A 31 5.85 -8.79 -6.47
CA CYS A 31 5.89 -8.61 -7.92
C CYS A 31 7.23 -9.02 -8.55
N SER A 32 8.18 -9.55 -7.77
CA SER A 32 9.54 -9.90 -8.22
C SER A 32 10.23 -8.74 -8.94
N VAL A 33 10.18 -7.55 -8.36
CA VAL A 33 10.82 -6.32 -8.88
C VAL A 33 11.80 -5.76 -7.86
N ARG A 34 12.79 -5.00 -8.33
CA ARG A 34 13.75 -4.34 -7.44
C ARG A 34 13.11 -3.15 -6.74
N LEU A 35 13.41 -2.95 -5.46
CA LEU A 35 12.95 -1.78 -4.72
C LEU A 35 13.43 -0.47 -5.39
N ASP A 36 14.67 -0.45 -5.87
CA ASP A 36 15.25 0.67 -6.62
C ASP A 36 14.38 1.06 -7.82
N ASP A 37 13.80 0.07 -8.51
CA ASP A 37 12.94 0.31 -9.66
C ASP A 37 11.61 0.97 -9.25
N LEU A 38 11.08 0.66 -8.06
CA LEU A 38 9.89 1.33 -7.52
C LEU A 38 10.19 2.77 -7.12
N LEU A 39 11.35 3.02 -6.52
CA LEU A 39 11.78 4.36 -6.10
C LEU A 39 12.14 5.25 -7.30
N ALA A 40 12.66 4.66 -8.38
CA ALA A 40 12.97 5.40 -9.60
C ALA A 40 11.74 6.08 -10.21
N ARG A 41 11.92 7.22 -10.90
CA ARG A 41 10.81 7.93 -11.56
C ARG A 41 10.36 7.29 -12.87
N CYS A 42 11.13 6.33 -13.42
CA CYS A 42 10.94 5.75 -14.74
C CYS A 42 9.66 4.89 -14.84
N ARG A 43 8.97 5.01 -15.98
CA ARG A 43 7.64 4.44 -16.26
C ARG A 43 7.67 3.09 -16.99
N ASN A 44 8.83 2.46 -17.11
CA ASN A 44 9.07 1.65 -18.32
C ASN A 44 8.69 0.17 -18.19
N ARG A 45 8.18 -0.30 -17.05
CA ARG A 45 7.78 -1.70 -16.90
C ARG A 45 6.43 -1.84 -16.19
N ALA A 46 5.53 -2.63 -16.78
CA ALA A 46 4.17 -2.86 -16.28
C ALA A 46 4.17 -3.48 -14.87
N ASN A 47 5.12 -4.38 -14.58
CA ASN A 47 5.31 -4.99 -13.26
C ASN A 47 5.66 -3.96 -12.17
N VAL A 48 6.55 -3.00 -12.47
CA VAL A 48 6.93 -1.95 -11.52
C VAL A 48 5.76 -0.99 -11.28
N SER A 49 4.99 -0.67 -12.33
CA SER A 49 3.77 0.13 -12.17
C SER A 49 2.75 -0.57 -11.28
N PHE A 50 2.54 -1.87 -11.48
CA PHE A 50 1.64 -2.68 -10.68
C PHE A 50 2.08 -2.81 -9.22
N ALA A 51 3.38 -3.05 -8.98
CA ALA A 51 3.94 -3.08 -7.63
C ALA A 51 3.73 -1.76 -6.89
N ARG A 52 3.90 -0.61 -7.56
CA ARG A 52 3.59 0.69 -6.97
C ARG A 52 2.10 0.85 -6.65
N GLN A 53 1.20 0.36 -7.51
CA GLN A 53 -0.23 0.41 -7.25
C GLN A 53 -0.60 -0.39 -5.99
N ILE A 54 -0.02 -1.58 -5.82
CA ILE A 54 -0.17 -2.39 -4.61
C ILE A 54 0.37 -1.64 -3.38
N ALA A 55 1.57 -1.06 -3.47
CA ALA A 55 2.15 -0.33 -2.35
C ALA A 55 1.27 0.86 -1.90
N MET A 56 0.76 1.65 -2.86
CA MET A 56 -0.17 2.74 -2.57
C MET A 56 -1.48 2.24 -1.94
N TYR A 57 -2.01 1.13 -2.43
CA TYR A 57 -3.20 0.48 -1.88
C TYR A 57 -2.98 0.03 -0.42
N LEU A 58 -1.87 -0.64 -0.13
CA LEU A 58 -1.51 -1.09 1.23
C LEU A 58 -1.36 0.09 2.20
N CYS A 59 -0.76 1.20 1.75
CA CYS A 59 -0.69 2.43 2.56
C CYS A 59 -2.07 2.99 2.89
N HIS A 60 -3.00 2.92 1.93
CA HIS A 60 -4.36 3.42 2.12
C HIS A 60 -5.21 2.51 3.02
N VAL A 61 -5.21 1.20 2.75
CA VAL A 61 -6.10 0.23 3.41
C VAL A 61 -5.54 -0.25 4.73
N VAL A 62 -4.23 -0.52 4.81
CA VAL A 62 -3.60 -1.02 6.04
C VAL A 62 -3.01 0.14 6.86
N GLY A 63 -2.24 1.00 6.19
CA GLY A 63 -1.64 2.19 6.82
C GLY A 63 -2.66 3.27 7.20
N GLN A 64 -3.89 3.20 6.68
CA GLN A 64 -4.95 4.22 6.84
C GLN A 64 -4.47 5.63 6.51
N MET A 65 -3.48 5.75 5.65
CA MET A 65 -2.92 7.03 5.24
C MET A 65 -3.91 7.78 4.34
N PRO A 66 -4.08 9.10 4.53
CA PRO A 66 -4.85 9.89 3.60
C PRO A 66 -4.13 9.94 2.25
N MET A 67 -4.89 10.00 1.15
CA MET A 67 -4.33 10.04 -0.21
C MET A 67 -3.32 11.18 -0.43
N GLY A 68 -3.47 12.30 0.30
CA GLY A 68 -2.50 13.39 0.30
C GLY A 68 -1.13 12.95 0.80
N GLU A 69 -1.06 12.36 1.99
CA GLU A 69 0.21 11.85 2.54
C GLU A 69 0.84 10.76 1.67
N ILE A 70 0.02 9.88 1.09
CA ILE A 70 0.51 8.86 0.14
C ILE A 70 1.08 9.55 -1.11
N SER A 71 0.38 10.54 -1.66
CA SER A 71 0.85 11.28 -2.83
C SER A 71 2.21 11.96 -2.59
N HIS A 72 2.41 12.51 -1.38
CA HIS A 72 3.68 13.08 -0.96
C HIS A 72 4.76 12.02 -0.73
N ALA A 73 4.44 10.91 -0.04
CA ALA A 73 5.40 9.85 0.26
C ALA A 73 5.91 9.12 -0.99
N PHE A 74 5.08 9.03 -2.03
CA PHE A 74 5.43 8.40 -3.30
C PHE A 74 5.85 9.40 -4.40
N GLU A 75 5.82 10.70 -4.10
CA GLU A 75 6.07 11.80 -5.07
C GLU A 75 5.22 11.68 -6.36
N ARG A 76 3.94 11.32 -6.20
CA ARG A 76 2.98 11.14 -7.30
C ARG A 76 1.75 12.01 -7.10
N ASP A 77 1.02 12.25 -8.19
CA ASP A 77 -0.23 13.00 -8.13
C ASP A 77 -1.31 12.23 -7.35
N ARG A 78 -2.16 12.96 -6.62
CA ARG A 78 -3.26 12.36 -5.84
C ARG A 78 -4.23 11.54 -6.71
N THR A 79 -4.45 11.94 -7.97
CA THR A 79 -5.25 11.17 -8.93
C THR A 79 -4.59 9.84 -9.28
N THR A 80 -3.25 9.77 -9.28
CA THR A 80 -2.51 8.52 -9.49
C THR A 80 -2.74 7.56 -8.33
N VAL A 81 -2.74 8.06 -7.10
CA VAL A 81 -3.05 7.26 -5.89
C VAL A 81 -4.48 6.74 -5.94
N SER A 82 -5.45 7.60 -6.30
CA SER A 82 -6.85 7.18 -6.43
C SER A 82 -7.03 6.12 -7.53
N TYR A 83 -6.42 6.34 -8.69
CA TYR A 83 -6.43 5.39 -9.80
C TYR A 83 -5.82 4.05 -9.42
N ALA A 84 -4.70 4.07 -8.68
CA ALA A 84 -4.08 2.86 -8.14
C ALA A 84 -5.04 2.10 -7.22
N CYS A 85 -5.71 2.79 -6.28
CA CYS A 85 -6.66 2.15 -5.38
C CYS A 85 -7.82 1.51 -6.14
N HIS A 86 -8.42 2.21 -7.10
CA HIS A 86 -9.49 1.65 -7.94
C HIS A 86 -9.01 0.43 -8.75
N THR A 87 -7.83 0.52 -9.36
CA THR A 87 -7.27 -0.58 -10.17
C THR A 87 -7.06 -1.85 -9.34
N ILE A 88 -6.66 -1.72 -8.06
CA ILE A 88 -6.49 -2.87 -7.18
C ILE A 88 -7.84 -3.41 -6.71
N GLU A 89 -8.80 -2.55 -6.33
CA GLU A 89 -10.15 -2.98 -5.96
C GLU A 89 -10.86 -3.73 -7.09
N ASP A 90 -10.78 -3.23 -8.32
CA ASP A 90 -11.35 -3.91 -9.50
C ASP A 90 -10.73 -5.32 -9.71
N ARG A 91 -9.47 -5.52 -9.29
CA ARG A 91 -8.81 -6.84 -9.37
C ARG A 91 -9.19 -7.78 -8.24
N ARG A 92 -9.69 -7.27 -7.10
CA ARG A 92 -10.16 -8.11 -5.96
C ARG A 92 -11.39 -8.94 -6.29
N ASP A 93 -12.04 -8.70 -7.43
CA ASP A 93 -13.10 -9.57 -7.94
C ASP A 93 -12.56 -10.98 -8.30
N SER A 94 -11.25 -11.14 -8.52
CA SER A 94 -10.62 -12.45 -8.64
C SER A 94 -10.31 -13.02 -7.25
N PRO A 95 -10.84 -14.20 -6.88
CA PRO A 95 -10.59 -14.79 -5.55
C PRO A 95 -9.12 -15.16 -5.33
N ILE A 96 -8.39 -15.48 -6.39
CA ILE A 96 -6.94 -15.77 -6.33
C ILE A 96 -6.18 -14.49 -5.97
N PHE A 97 -6.49 -13.39 -6.66
CA PHE A 97 -5.85 -12.10 -6.40
C PHE A 97 -6.21 -11.58 -5.00
N ASP A 98 -7.47 -11.70 -4.60
CA ASP A 98 -7.94 -11.29 -3.28
C ASP A 98 -7.17 -12.03 -2.18
N ARG A 99 -7.01 -13.35 -2.31
CA ARG A 99 -6.24 -14.16 -1.37
C ARG A 99 -4.77 -13.76 -1.31
N GLN A 100 -4.14 -13.49 -2.44
CA GLN A 100 -2.75 -13.00 -2.49
C GLN A 100 -2.64 -11.64 -1.79
N LEU A 101 -3.59 -10.74 -2.03
CA LEU A 101 -3.62 -9.41 -1.43
C LEU A 101 -3.83 -9.48 0.09
N GLU A 102 -4.68 -10.39 0.57
CA GLU A 102 -4.86 -10.64 2.02
C GLU A 102 -3.53 -10.99 2.71
N LEU A 103 -2.67 -11.80 2.08
CA LEU A 103 -1.36 -12.14 2.62
C LEU A 103 -0.44 -10.91 2.72
N LEU A 104 -0.46 -10.06 1.70
CA LEU A 104 0.31 -8.80 1.71
C LEU A 104 -0.23 -7.83 2.76
N GLU A 105 -1.55 -7.73 2.91
CA GLU A 105 -2.15 -6.93 3.96
C GLU A 105 -1.78 -7.45 5.36
N ALA A 106 -1.75 -8.77 5.57
CA ALA A 106 -1.35 -9.38 6.84
C ALA A 106 0.12 -9.08 7.18
N GLU A 107 1.02 -9.23 6.21
CA GLU A 107 2.44 -8.87 6.39
C GLU A 107 2.60 -7.37 6.67
N MET A 108 1.86 -6.51 5.96
CA MET A 108 1.89 -5.07 6.21
C MET A 108 1.42 -4.72 7.63
N ARG A 109 0.35 -5.36 8.13
CA ARG A 109 -0.12 -5.18 9.52
C ARG A 109 0.96 -5.56 10.52
N ARG A 110 1.69 -6.66 10.27
CA ARG A 110 2.79 -7.12 11.12
C ARG A 110 3.91 -6.08 11.17
N ARG A 111 4.32 -5.54 10.02
CA ARG A 111 5.37 -4.50 9.95
C ARG A 111 4.96 -3.19 10.62
N ILE A 112 3.74 -2.73 10.37
CA ILE A 112 3.18 -1.53 11.00
C ILE A 112 3.15 -1.67 12.53
N ALA A 113 2.77 -2.84 13.06
CA ALA A 113 2.79 -3.08 14.50
C ALA A 113 4.20 -2.90 15.09
N VAL A 114 5.24 -3.36 14.38
CA VAL A 114 6.64 -3.15 14.79
C VAL A 114 7.05 -1.68 14.73
N ILE A 115 6.65 -0.96 13.68
CA ILE A 115 6.91 0.49 13.56
C ILE A 115 6.29 1.23 14.76
N TYR A 116 5.02 0.95 15.08
CA TYR A 116 4.36 1.61 16.21
C TYR A 116 4.98 1.24 17.56
N ALA A 117 5.37 -0.02 17.77
CA ALA A 117 6.04 -0.45 19.00
C ALA A 117 7.38 0.27 19.23
N ARG A 118 8.07 0.68 18.16
CA ARG A 118 9.31 1.48 18.24
C ARG A 118 9.02 2.97 18.47
N CYS A 119 7.84 3.44 18.08
CA CYS A 119 7.40 4.82 18.25
C CYS A 119 6.58 5.05 19.53
N ASP A 120 6.45 4.05 20.41
CA ASP A 120 5.81 4.19 21.72
C ASP A 120 6.63 5.11 22.63
N THR A 121 6.42 6.41 22.46
CA THR A 121 6.39 7.33 23.59
C THR A 121 4.99 7.28 24.18
N PRO A 122 4.82 6.97 25.48
CA PRO A 122 3.52 7.03 26.14
C PRO A 122 3.07 8.49 26.18
N GLY A 123 2.26 8.92 25.21
CA GLY A 123 1.75 10.29 25.13
C GLY A 123 1.39 10.80 23.72
N CYS A 124 1.84 10.15 22.64
CA CYS A 124 1.49 10.59 21.29
C CYS A 124 0.07 10.14 20.90
N PHE A 125 -0.94 10.90 21.34
CA PHE A 125 -2.32 10.79 20.88
C PHE A 125 -2.43 11.34 19.45
N SER A 126 -2.06 10.56 18.43
CA SER A 126 -2.38 10.95 17.07
C SER A 126 -3.89 10.74 16.80
N PRO A 127 -4.58 11.71 16.16
CA PRO A 127 -5.99 11.60 15.76
C PRO A 127 -6.32 10.38 14.89
N GLN A 128 -5.31 9.74 14.31
CA GLN A 128 -5.40 8.61 13.37
C GLN A 128 -5.91 7.31 14.06
N ARG A 129 -5.61 7.10 15.34
CA ARG A 129 -6.08 5.91 16.11
C ARG A 129 -7.61 5.77 16.17
N ARG A 130 -8.37 6.88 16.15
CA ARG A 130 -9.85 6.85 16.20
C ARG A 130 -10.51 6.42 14.87
N ARG A 131 -9.83 6.56 13.73
CA ARG A 131 -10.37 6.14 12.42
C ARG A 131 -10.11 4.66 12.11
N LEU A 132 -8.98 4.10 12.58
CA LEU A 132 -8.64 2.68 12.40
C LEU A 132 -9.71 1.74 12.96
N ALA A 133 -10.33 2.09 14.09
CA ALA A 133 -11.32 1.25 14.75
C ALA A 133 -12.68 1.17 14.03
N ARG A 134 -12.99 2.09 13.09
CA ARG A 134 -14.34 2.22 12.51
C ARG A 134 -14.50 1.70 11.08
N ARG A 135 -13.43 1.48 10.31
CA ARG A 135 -13.53 1.07 8.89
C ARG A 135 -13.13 -0.38 8.60
N GLY A 136 -12.40 -1.06 9.47
CA GLY A 136 -11.94 -2.45 9.26
C GLY A 136 -12.99 -3.55 9.46
N ARG A 137 -14.29 -3.26 9.40
CA ARG A 137 -15.36 -4.19 9.83
C ARG A 137 -16.43 -4.46 8.77
N ALA A 138 -16.08 -4.43 7.48
CA ALA A 138 -17.03 -4.76 6.41
C ALA A 138 -16.42 -5.69 5.35
N ARG A 139 -15.92 -6.87 5.76
CA ARG A 139 -15.90 -8.12 4.99
C ARG A 139 -15.31 -9.25 5.84
N ARG A 140 -16.10 -9.71 6.82
CA ARG A 140 -15.94 -11.06 7.41
C ARG A 140 -17.05 -11.92 6.81
N ARG A 141 -16.68 -12.89 5.97
CA ARG A 141 -17.38 -14.14 5.56
C ARG A 141 -16.81 -14.51 4.18
N ARG A 142 -16.16 -15.65 3.93
CA ARG A 142 -16.05 -16.94 4.61
C ARG A 142 -14.61 -17.44 4.49
N GLN A 143 -14.07 -17.98 5.58
CA GLN A 143 -12.86 -18.79 5.54
C GLN A 143 -13.24 -20.18 5.02
N GLU A 144 -12.41 -20.74 4.14
CA GLU A 144 -12.04 -22.15 4.18
C GLU A 144 -10.76 -22.38 3.35
N GLY A 145 -9.72 -22.88 4.02
CA GLY A 145 -8.82 -23.90 3.45
C GLY A 145 -7.63 -23.50 2.58
N ALA A 146 -6.43 -23.57 3.19
CA ALA A 146 -5.20 -24.14 2.64
C ALA A 146 -4.39 -23.33 1.58
N PRO A 147 -3.16 -23.77 1.24
CA PRO A 147 -1.95 -23.38 1.96
C PRO A 147 -0.95 -22.58 1.08
N GLU A 148 -0.05 -21.89 1.78
CA GLU A 148 1.29 -21.44 1.40
C GLU A 148 1.70 -21.62 -0.08
N ALA A 149 1.08 -20.86 -0.97
CA ALA A 149 1.54 -20.73 -2.35
C ALA A 149 2.37 -19.46 -2.45
N ALA A 150 3.63 -19.62 -2.88
CA ALA A 150 4.56 -18.54 -3.19
C ALA A 150 3.82 -17.39 -3.87
N ILE A 151 3.89 -16.19 -3.27
CA ILE A 151 3.26 -14.97 -3.79
C ILE A 151 4.04 -14.57 -5.05
N VAL A 152 3.74 -15.23 -6.16
CA VAL A 152 4.21 -14.87 -7.49
C VAL A 152 2.96 -14.49 -8.25
N PHE A 153 2.70 -13.19 -8.37
CA PHE A 153 1.64 -12.72 -9.26
C PHE A 153 1.97 -13.20 -10.68
N PRO A 154 1.11 -14.01 -11.33
CA PRO A 154 1.35 -14.41 -12.70
C PRO A 154 1.34 -13.14 -13.55
N LEU A 155 2.51 -12.79 -14.08
CA LEU A 155 2.68 -11.69 -15.01
C LEU A 155 1.89 -12.03 -16.26
N ARG A 156 0.71 -11.41 -16.42
CA ARG A 156 -0.03 -11.50 -17.67
C ARG A 156 0.72 -10.66 -18.70
N SER A 157 1.53 -11.33 -19.52
CA SER A 157 2.11 -10.78 -20.75
C SER A 157 0.96 -10.30 -21.63
N ARG A 158 0.91 -8.99 -21.88
CA ARG A 158 0.21 -8.38 -23.01
C ARG A 158 1.07 -7.28 -23.56
#